data_AF-X0I5B6-F1
#
_entry.id   AF-X0I5B6-F1
#
_cell.length_a   1.000
_cell.length_b   1.000
_cell.length_c   1.000
_cell.angle_alpha   90.00
_cell.angle_beta   90.00
_cell.angle_gamma   90.00
#
_symmetry.space_group_name_H-M   'P 1'
#
loop_
_entity.id
_entity.type
_entity.pdbx_description
1 polymer ?
#
loop_
_entity_poly.entity_id
_entity_poly.type
_entity_poly.pdbx_seq_one_letter_code
_entity_poly.pdbx_strand_id
1 'polypeptide(L)'
;MAAEQEKTVPAAVPAENPATPEAPLTKLNARLEDIFSKTLHKEMWGVQLTNIDHVPTKVVLQKFLRANNDDPVAAEKQLTQALEWRKKMNPTALVTQTFDKSKFGDLGYVTVHKGENGKETIITWNIYGAVKDNKATFGNVEEFIKWRAAIMELSVQKLKLDQVTEPIPEGGEDPYQMIQVHDYLNVSFFRMDPAVKAASKETISVFSMAYPELLAHKYFVNVPAIMGWMFGAMKLFLTPATLRKFHPMTSGTTLATELKGIVSTLPKEYGGQGASVKEGMSVSLTEAGESASGETSAEPSPTEVPEQTAAADSTTAEKTVVTRESAPATEKTLTAEPIVAAAAPAPALAAEAAPAPIPAPVEAAKAETAEQAVEQAGEKPIEEALEKLSVNPAESEKKDTLATDVEKKETAA
;
A
#
# COMPACT_ATOMS: atom_id res chain seq x y z
N MET A 1 -12.39 19.51 -85.69
CA MET A 1 -12.82 18.26 -85.01
C MET A 1 -11.55 17.54 -84.61
N ALA A 2 -11.21 17.61 -83.33
CA ALA A 2 -9.99 17.05 -82.77
C ALA A 2 -10.16 15.53 -82.58
N ALA A 3 -9.12 14.78 -82.96
CA ALA A 3 -9.03 13.34 -82.78
C ALA A 3 -8.64 13.02 -81.33
N GLU A 4 -9.42 12.16 -80.69
CA GLU A 4 -9.21 11.69 -79.32
C GLU A 4 -8.25 10.49 -79.35
N GLN A 5 -7.07 10.66 -78.76
CA GLN A 5 -6.11 9.57 -78.51
C GLN A 5 -6.41 8.93 -77.16
N GLU A 6 -6.76 7.64 -77.19
CA GLU A 6 -6.94 6.79 -76.04
C GLU A 6 -5.59 6.52 -75.36
N LYS A 7 -5.43 7.06 -74.14
CA LYS A 7 -4.19 6.98 -73.35
C LYS A 7 -4.33 5.85 -72.33
N THR A 8 -3.52 4.81 -72.52
CA THR A 8 -3.31 3.69 -71.58
C THR A 8 -2.90 4.18 -70.19
N VAL A 9 -3.63 3.75 -69.15
CA VAL A 9 -3.35 4.00 -67.73
C VAL A 9 -2.54 2.83 -67.16
N PRO A 10 -1.40 3.04 -66.49
CA PRO A 10 -0.64 1.96 -65.86
C PRO A 10 -1.29 1.52 -64.54
N ALA A 11 -1.24 0.21 -64.27
CA ALA A 11 -1.76 -0.42 -63.07
C ALA A 11 -1.03 0.07 -61.80
N ALA A 12 -1.80 0.47 -60.79
CA ALA A 12 -1.31 0.85 -59.48
C ALA A 12 -0.87 -0.40 -58.68
N VAL A 13 0.35 -0.34 -58.16
CA VAL A 13 0.92 -1.31 -57.20
C VAL A 13 0.16 -1.17 -55.86
N PRO A 14 -0.18 -2.26 -55.14
CA PRO A 14 -0.84 -2.14 -53.85
C PRO A 14 0.12 -1.50 -52.84
N ALA A 15 -0.27 -0.36 -52.27
CA ALA A 15 0.42 0.24 -51.14
C ALA A 15 0.28 -0.70 -49.92
N GLU A 16 1.41 -1.06 -49.30
CA GLU A 16 1.44 -1.65 -47.97
C GLU A 16 0.69 -0.73 -47.01
N ASN A 17 -0.31 -1.29 -46.31
CA ASN A 17 -0.99 -0.62 -45.21
C ASN A 17 0.03 -0.25 -44.12
N PRO A 18 0.02 0.99 -43.60
CA PRO A 18 0.83 1.32 -42.44
C PRO A 18 0.33 0.49 -41.26
N ALA A 19 1.22 -0.32 -40.68
CA ALA A 19 0.94 -1.14 -39.51
C ALA A 19 0.38 -0.26 -38.38
N THR A 20 -0.82 -0.60 -37.91
CA THR A 20 -1.41 -0.01 -36.71
C THR A 20 -0.40 -0.08 -35.57
N PRO A 21 -0.19 1.00 -34.78
CA PRO A 21 0.72 0.95 -33.63
C PRO A 21 0.33 -0.21 -32.72
N GLU A 22 1.21 -1.19 -32.60
CA GLU A 22 1.00 -2.34 -31.74
C GLU A 22 0.86 -1.88 -30.29
N ALA A 23 -0.24 -2.27 -29.63
CA ALA A 23 -0.56 -1.86 -28.27
C ALA A 23 0.58 -2.25 -27.30
N PRO A 24 0.92 -1.42 -26.29
CA PRO A 24 2.01 -1.68 -25.34
C PRO A 24 1.96 -3.07 -24.70
N LEU A 25 0.75 -3.55 -24.40
CA LEU A 25 0.51 -4.89 -23.84
C LEU A 25 0.95 -6.02 -24.76
N THR A 26 0.69 -5.92 -26.07
CA THR A 26 1.13 -6.93 -27.05
C THR A 26 2.64 -6.94 -27.18
N LYS A 27 3.28 -5.76 -27.16
CA LYS A 27 4.74 -5.65 -27.16
C LYS A 27 5.36 -6.32 -25.94
N LEU A 28 4.86 -6.05 -24.73
CA LEU A 28 5.36 -6.69 -23.51
C LEU A 28 5.10 -8.21 -23.53
N ASN A 29 3.95 -8.65 -24.01
CA ASN A 29 3.63 -10.08 -24.16
C ASN A 29 4.64 -10.80 -25.07
N ALA A 30 5.06 -10.18 -26.18
CA ALA A 30 6.05 -10.75 -27.09
C ALA A 30 7.44 -10.95 -26.44
N ARG A 31 7.72 -10.29 -25.32
CA ARG A 31 8.99 -10.39 -24.59
C ARG A 31 8.95 -11.46 -23.49
N LEU A 32 7.80 -12.05 -23.18
CA LEU A 32 7.65 -12.97 -22.04
C LEU A 32 8.59 -14.18 -22.09
N GLU A 33 8.74 -14.82 -23.26
CA GLU A 33 9.63 -15.98 -23.38
C GLU A 33 11.11 -15.63 -23.14
N ASP A 34 11.54 -14.44 -23.59
CA ASP A 34 12.88 -13.92 -23.29
C ASP A 34 13.05 -13.67 -21.79
N ILE A 35 12.05 -13.06 -21.14
CA ILE A 35 12.05 -12.81 -19.70
C ILE A 35 12.15 -14.14 -18.94
N PHE A 36 11.32 -15.13 -19.28
CA PHE A 36 11.33 -16.44 -18.62
C PHE A 36 12.65 -17.18 -18.81
N SER A 37 13.27 -17.06 -19.98
CA SER A 37 14.57 -17.67 -20.26
C SER A 37 15.69 -17.03 -19.42
N LYS A 38 15.60 -15.72 -19.16
CA LYS A 38 16.57 -14.98 -18.32
C LYS A 38 16.39 -15.30 -16.84
N THR A 39 15.16 -15.23 -16.33
CA THR A 39 14.89 -15.35 -14.89
C THR A 39 14.80 -16.80 -14.44
N LEU A 40 14.39 -17.71 -15.33
CA LEU A 40 14.00 -19.09 -15.03
C LEU A 40 12.91 -19.16 -13.94
N HIS A 41 12.03 -18.16 -13.91
CA HIS A 41 10.92 -18.06 -12.96
C HIS A 41 9.71 -17.41 -13.64
N LYS A 42 8.52 -17.98 -13.41
CA LYS A 42 7.27 -17.56 -14.07
C LYS A 42 6.16 -17.14 -13.10
N GLU A 43 6.39 -17.27 -11.79
CA GLU A 43 5.37 -16.98 -10.79
C GLU A 43 5.41 -15.49 -10.41
N MET A 44 4.24 -14.84 -10.41
CA MET A 44 4.07 -13.49 -9.92
C MET A 44 2.73 -13.37 -9.19
N TRP A 45 2.76 -13.11 -7.88
CA TRP A 45 1.57 -12.83 -7.06
C TRP A 45 0.52 -13.94 -7.05
N GLY A 46 0.95 -15.20 -7.07
CA GLY A 46 0.14 -16.41 -7.20
C GLY A 46 -0.17 -16.81 -8.64
N VAL A 47 0.17 -15.98 -9.62
CA VAL A 47 -0.14 -16.22 -11.04
C VAL A 47 1.05 -16.87 -11.74
N GLN A 48 0.81 -18.01 -12.39
CA GLN A 48 1.75 -18.57 -13.35
C GLN A 48 1.63 -17.81 -14.67
N LEU A 49 2.63 -16.98 -14.99
CA LEU A 49 2.63 -16.15 -16.18
C LEU A 49 2.76 -17.00 -17.44
N THR A 50 1.87 -16.77 -18.39
CA THR A 50 1.85 -17.44 -19.69
C THR A 50 1.81 -16.43 -20.84
N ASN A 51 0.63 -15.96 -21.23
CA ASN A 51 0.43 -14.95 -22.28
C ASN A 51 -0.84 -14.12 -21.99
N ILE A 52 -1.12 -13.14 -22.84
CA ILE A 52 -2.28 -12.25 -22.69
C ILE A 52 -3.65 -12.92 -22.94
N ASP A 53 -3.73 -14.15 -23.43
CA ASP A 53 -5.03 -14.86 -23.48
C ASP A 53 -5.44 -15.33 -22.07
N HIS A 54 -4.46 -15.55 -21.19
CA HIS A 54 -4.67 -15.82 -19.78
C HIS A 54 -4.94 -14.51 -19.02
N VAL A 55 -6.19 -14.31 -18.58
CA VAL A 55 -6.64 -13.06 -17.95
C VAL A 55 -5.81 -12.66 -16.71
N PRO A 56 -5.49 -13.56 -15.75
CA PRO A 56 -4.55 -13.26 -14.68
C PRO A 56 -3.20 -12.72 -15.15
N THR A 57 -2.58 -13.34 -16.17
CA THR A 57 -1.33 -12.85 -16.76
C THR A 57 -1.51 -11.46 -17.36
N LYS A 58 -2.60 -11.22 -18.10
CA LYS A 58 -2.93 -9.90 -18.65
C LYS A 58 -3.02 -8.83 -17.55
N VAL A 59 -3.68 -9.13 -16.44
CA VAL A 59 -3.78 -8.22 -15.28
C VAL A 59 -2.40 -7.89 -14.71
N VAL A 60 -1.53 -8.89 -14.53
CA VAL A 60 -0.16 -8.67 -14.05
C VAL A 60 0.62 -7.76 -15.02
N LEU A 61 0.63 -8.08 -16.32
CA LEU A 61 1.34 -7.27 -17.32
C LEU A 61 0.85 -5.84 -17.37
N GLN A 62 -0.47 -5.64 -17.31
CA GLN A 62 -1.07 -4.30 -17.33
C GLN A 62 -0.66 -3.47 -16.10
N LYS A 63 -0.50 -4.08 -14.93
CA LYS A 63 0.00 -3.41 -13.71
C LYS A 63 1.45 -2.93 -13.89
N PHE A 64 2.33 -3.77 -14.45
CA PHE A 64 3.70 -3.37 -14.77
C PHE A 64 3.75 -2.26 -15.83
N LEU A 65 2.89 -2.31 -16.85
CA LEU A 65 2.79 -1.22 -17.84
C LEU A 65 2.34 0.09 -17.21
N ARG A 66 1.26 0.08 -16.42
CA ARG A 66 0.74 1.28 -15.72
C ARG A 66 1.80 1.91 -14.82
N ALA A 67 2.58 1.09 -14.12
CA ALA A 67 3.68 1.57 -13.27
C ALA A 67 4.81 2.25 -14.06
N ASN A 68 4.95 1.94 -15.34
CA ASN A 68 5.96 2.48 -16.24
C ASN A 68 5.39 3.42 -17.31
N ASN A 69 4.24 4.05 -17.06
CA ASN A 69 3.58 4.97 -18.01
C ASN A 69 3.32 4.33 -19.39
N ASP A 70 2.95 3.05 -19.39
CA ASP A 70 2.70 2.21 -20.56
C ASP A 70 3.92 2.06 -21.50
N ASP A 71 5.14 2.25 -21.00
CA ASP A 71 6.39 1.92 -21.70
C ASP A 71 6.68 0.41 -21.58
N PRO A 72 6.62 -0.36 -22.69
CA PRO A 72 6.85 -1.80 -22.67
C PRO A 72 8.31 -2.19 -22.35
N VAL A 73 9.30 -1.35 -22.66
CA VAL A 73 10.72 -1.65 -22.41
C VAL A 73 11.02 -1.48 -20.92
N ALA A 74 10.54 -0.39 -20.33
CA ALA A 74 10.67 -0.16 -18.89
C ALA A 74 9.90 -1.22 -18.09
N ALA A 75 8.69 -1.60 -18.54
CA ALA A 75 7.93 -2.68 -17.93
C ALA A 75 8.61 -4.05 -18.05
N GLU A 76 9.23 -4.38 -19.19
CA GLU A 76 10.05 -5.61 -19.34
C GLU A 76 11.19 -5.62 -18.31
N LYS A 77 11.92 -4.51 -18.17
CA LYS A 77 13.02 -4.38 -17.21
C LYS A 77 12.53 -4.61 -15.78
N GLN A 78 11.48 -3.92 -15.37
CA GLN A 78 10.95 -4.04 -14.00
C GLN A 78 10.39 -5.45 -13.73
N LEU A 79 9.63 -6.03 -14.65
CA LEU A 79 9.10 -7.39 -14.52
C LEU A 79 10.24 -8.42 -14.40
N THR A 80 11.31 -8.27 -15.19
CA THR A 80 12.50 -9.14 -15.11
C THR A 80 13.13 -9.06 -13.71
N GLN A 81 13.37 -7.85 -13.21
CA GLN A 81 13.94 -7.64 -11.86
C GLN A 81 13.03 -8.23 -10.77
N ALA A 82 11.71 -8.05 -10.90
CA ALA A 82 10.74 -8.57 -9.95
C ALA A 82 10.75 -10.10 -9.92
N LEU A 83 10.79 -10.77 -11.07
CA LEU A 83 10.86 -12.23 -11.15
C LEU A 83 12.19 -12.79 -10.62
N GLU A 84 13.31 -12.12 -10.87
CA GLU A 84 14.61 -12.48 -10.29
C GLU A 84 14.60 -12.36 -8.76
N TRP A 85 14.05 -11.25 -8.25
CA TRP A 85 13.89 -11.05 -6.82
C TRP A 85 12.96 -12.09 -6.21
N ARG A 86 11.81 -12.40 -6.84
CA ARG A 86 10.88 -13.43 -6.35
C ARG A 86 11.52 -14.80 -6.33
N LYS A 87 12.31 -15.16 -7.34
CA LYS A 87 13.06 -16.42 -7.34
C LYS A 87 14.05 -16.51 -6.18
N LYS A 88 14.75 -15.41 -5.88
CA LYS A 88 15.75 -15.36 -4.80
C LYS A 88 15.12 -15.30 -3.41
N MET A 89 14.14 -14.43 -3.23
CA MET A 89 13.50 -14.14 -1.93
C MET A 89 12.42 -15.18 -1.57
N ASN A 90 11.75 -15.74 -2.58
CA ASN A 90 10.62 -16.67 -2.47
C ASN A 90 9.54 -16.18 -1.47
N PRO A 91 8.92 -15.01 -1.73
CA PRO A 91 7.99 -14.39 -0.78
C PRO A 91 6.78 -15.28 -0.43
N THR A 92 6.36 -16.15 -1.35
CA THR A 92 5.27 -17.11 -1.11
C THR A 92 5.61 -18.09 0.01
N ALA A 93 6.86 -18.56 0.09
CA ALA A 93 7.31 -19.42 1.18
C ALA A 93 7.43 -18.66 2.52
N LEU A 94 7.75 -17.35 2.46
CA LEU A 94 7.87 -16.51 3.65
C LEU A 94 6.54 -16.39 4.42
N VAL A 95 5.39 -16.49 3.76
CA VAL A 95 4.07 -16.44 4.43
C VAL A 95 3.91 -17.57 5.46
N THR A 96 4.49 -18.73 5.18
CA THR A 96 4.47 -19.90 6.09
C THR A 96 5.69 -19.98 7.01
N GLN A 97 6.64 -19.06 6.86
CA GLN A 97 7.79 -18.98 7.73
C GLN A 97 7.38 -18.44 9.11
N THR A 98 8.08 -18.92 10.14
CA THR A 98 7.96 -18.39 11.49
C THR A 98 8.97 -17.26 11.73
N PHE A 99 8.52 -16.15 12.30
CA PHE A 99 9.34 -15.00 12.65
C PHE A 99 9.43 -14.79 14.16
N ASP A 100 10.43 -14.04 14.60
CA ASP A 100 10.66 -13.75 16.01
C ASP A 100 9.58 -12.78 16.56
N LYS A 101 8.79 -13.27 17.51
CA LYS A 101 7.73 -12.51 18.18
C LYS A 101 8.27 -11.32 18.97
N SER A 102 9.48 -11.39 19.49
CA SER A 102 10.10 -10.28 20.22
C SER A 102 10.41 -9.09 19.30
N LYS A 103 10.62 -9.34 18.00
CA LYS A 103 10.91 -8.33 16.98
C LYS A 103 9.67 -7.84 16.24
N PHE A 104 8.74 -8.74 15.93
CA PHE A 104 7.64 -8.49 14.99
C PHE A 104 6.24 -8.70 15.57
N GLY A 105 6.14 -9.06 16.86
CA GLY A 105 4.88 -9.20 17.57
C GLY A 105 4.04 -7.93 17.52
N ASP A 106 2.76 -8.10 17.21
CA ASP A 106 1.76 -7.03 17.08
C ASP A 106 2.02 -5.96 16.00
N LEU A 107 2.96 -6.19 15.06
CA LEU A 107 3.34 -5.16 14.08
C LEU A 107 2.67 -5.28 12.71
N GLY A 108 2.08 -6.43 12.37
CA GLY A 108 1.61 -6.70 11.00
C GLY A 108 0.36 -7.57 10.99
N TYR A 109 -0.69 -7.10 10.32
CA TYR A 109 -1.95 -7.82 10.17
C TYR A 109 -2.54 -7.64 8.77
N VAL A 110 -3.42 -8.56 8.38
CA VAL A 110 -4.19 -8.52 7.14
C VAL A 110 -5.65 -8.78 7.45
N THR A 111 -6.54 -7.90 7.02
CA THR A 111 -7.98 -8.06 7.18
C THR A 111 -8.67 -8.03 5.82
N VAL A 112 -9.80 -8.74 5.74
CA VAL A 112 -10.66 -8.76 4.55
C VAL A 112 -12.04 -8.27 4.97
N HIS A 113 -12.50 -7.22 4.31
CA HIS A 113 -13.76 -6.55 4.62
C HIS A 113 -14.71 -6.71 3.46
N LYS A 114 -15.92 -7.21 3.71
CA LYS A 114 -16.95 -7.30 2.68
C LYS A 114 -17.82 -6.06 2.73
N GLY A 115 -17.77 -5.26 1.66
CA GLY A 115 -18.64 -4.09 1.51
C GLY A 115 -20.09 -4.49 1.20
N GLU A 116 -21.00 -3.52 1.31
CA GLU A 116 -22.44 -3.72 1.03
C GLU A 116 -22.72 -4.17 -0.41
N ASN A 117 -21.86 -3.77 -1.36
CA ASN A 117 -21.90 -4.19 -2.75
C ASN A 117 -21.32 -5.60 -2.99
N GLY A 118 -20.92 -6.31 -1.93
CA GLY A 118 -20.31 -7.63 -2.00
C GLY A 118 -18.83 -7.63 -2.39
N LYS A 119 -18.23 -6.48 -2.72
CA LYS A 119 -16.80 -6.36 -3.03
C LYS A 119 -15.98 -6.55 -1.76
N GLU A 120 -14.94 -7.38 -1.85
CA GLU A 120 -13.95 -7.54 -0.79
C GLU A 120 -12.91 -6.41 -0.87
N THR A 121 -12.63 -5.79 0.27
CA THR A 121 -11.55 -4.82 0.47
C THR A 121 -10.51 -5.45 1.38
N ILE A 122 -9.30 -5.62 0.84
CA ILE A 122 -8.16 -6.17 1.57
C ILE A 122 -7.39 -5.00 2.17
N ILE A 123 -7.10 -5.06 3.47
CA ILE A 123 -6.28 -4.06 4.17
C ILE A 123 -5.06 -4.73 4.79
N THR A 124 -3.89 -4.23 4.45
CA THR A 124 -2.63 -4.57 5.12
C THR A 124 -2.33 -3.53 6.19
N TRP A 125 -2.14 -3.98 7.43
CA TRP A 125 -1.93 -3.12 8.59
C TRP A 125 -0.50 -3.23 9.06
N ASN A 126 0.10 -2.08 9.37
CA ASN A 126 1.42 -2.00 9.94
C ASN A 126 1.47 -1.05 11.11
N ILE A 127 1.59 -1.64 12.30
CA ILE A 127 1.43 -0.96 13.57
C ILE A 127 2.81 -0.60 14.10
N TYR A 128 3.50 0.31 13.42
CA TYR A 128 4.84 0.75 13.82
C TYR A 128 4.85 1.43 15.19
N GLY A 129 3.71 2.00 15.60
CA GLY A 129 3.49 2.49 16.95
C GLY A 129 3.63 1.46 18.08
N ALA A 130 3.58 0.17 17.75
CA ALA A 130 3.75 -0.92 18.71
C ALA A 130 5.21 -1.43 18.81
N VAL A 131 6.15 -0.85 18.04
CA VAL A 131 7.57 -1.22 18.12
C VAL A 131 8.12 -0.88 19.51
N LYS A 132 8.69 -1.87 20.18
CA LYS A 132 9.27 -1.73 21.52
C LYS A 132 10.77 -1.42 21.48
N ASP A 133 11.47 -1.97 20.50
CA ASP A 133 12.91 -1.80 20.31
C ASP A 133 13.23 -1.66 18.82
N ASN A 134 13.56 -0.43 18.40
CA ASN A 134 13.91 -0.14 17.01
C ASN A 134 15.12 -0.93 16.52
N LYS A 135 16.11 -1.17 17.37
CA LYS A 135 17.32 -1.89 16.99
C LYS A 135 17.01 -3.37 16.79
N ALA A 136 16.17 -3.96 17.64
CA ALA A 136 15.75 -5.35 17.48
C ALA A 136 14.90 -5.54 16.21
N THR A 137 13.95 -4.64 15.94
CA THR A 137 13.03 -4.75 14.80
C THR A 137 13.67 -4.35 13.46
N PHE A 138 14.45 -3.28 13.42
CA PHE A 138 14.97 -2.69 12.18
C PHE A 138 16.48 -2.82 11.99
N GLY A 139 17.22 -3.24 13.01
CA GLY A 139 18.69 -3.34 12.95
C GLY A 139 19.19 -4.38 11.96
N ASN A 140 18.38 -5.39 11.64
CA ASN A 140 18.62 -6.33 10.55
C ASN A 140 17.63 -6.06 9.42
N VAL A 141 18.05 -5.25 8.44
CA VAL A 141 17.21 -4.83 7.30
C VAL A 141 16.75 -6.03 6.48
N GLU A 142 17.62 -7.03 6.23
CA GLU A 142 17.25 -8.20 5.43
C GLU A 142 16.13 -9.01 6.10
N GLU A 143 16.25 -9.25 7.41
CA GLU A 143 15.23 -9.94 8.19
C GLU A 143 13.92 -9.16 8.24
N PHE A 144 14.00 -7.85 8.45
CA PHE A 144 12.84 -6.97 8.42
C PHE A 144 12.12 -7.07 7.06
N ILE A 145 12.85 -7.02 5.94
CA ILE A 145 12.28 -7.10 4.60
C ILE A 145 11.64 -8.46 4.33
N LYS A 146 12.21 -9.56 4.84
CA LYS A 146 11.56 -10.89 4.75
C LYS A 146 10.22 -10.90 5.47
N TRP A 147 10.17 -10.42 6.71
CA TRP A 147 8.91 -10.30 7.45
C TRP A 147 7.92 -9.39 6.72
N ARG A 148 8.40 -8.28 6.17
CA ARG A 148 7.58 -7.31 5.46
C ARG A 148 6.99 -7.84 4.17
N ALA A 149 7.80 -8.53 3.39
CA ALA A 149 7.38 -9.24 2.19
C ALA A 149 6.37 -10.35 2.52
N ALA A 150 6.55 -11.07 3.63
CA ALA A 150 5.60 -12.11 4.07
C ALA A 150 4.21 -11.53 4.36
N ILE A 151 4.14 -10.41 5.08
CA ILE A 151 2.86 -9.72 5.34
C ILE A 151 2.24 -9.18 4.04
N MET A 152 3.04 -8.60 3.14
CA MET A 152 2.55 -8.13 1.85
C MET A 152 2.02 -9.29 0.99
N GLU A 153 2.75 -10.40 0.93
CA GLU A 153 2.37 -11.58 0.15
C GLU A 153 1.11 -12.26 0.72
N LEU A 154 0.95 -12.28 2.05
CA LEU A 154 -0.30 -12.71 2.68
C LEU A 154 -1.50 -11.87 2.19
N SER A 155 -1.35 -10.56 2.03
CA SER A 155 -2.38 -9.70 1.45
C SER A 155 -2.60 -9.96 -0.04
N VAL A 156 -1.53 -10.18 -0.80
CA VAL A 156 -1.61 -10.50 -2.23
C VAL A 156 -2.40 -11.80 -2.46
N GLN A 157 -2.18 -12.83 -1.64
CA GLN A 157 -2.96 -14.07 -1.71
C GLN A 157 -4.48 -13.83 -1.50
N LYS A 158 -4.87 -12.78 -0.76
CA LYS A 158 -6.28 -12.41 -0.58
C LYS A 158 -6.87 -11.63 -1.76
N LEU A 159 -6.04 -11.05 -2.62
CA LEU A 159 -6.49 -10.46 -3.89
C LEU A 159 -6.90 -11.53 -4.91
N LYS A 160 -6.46 -12.79 -4.73
CA LYS A 160 -6.80 -13.94 -5.60
C LYS A 160 -6.58 -13.63 -7.09
N LEU A 161 -5.43 -13.01 -7.40
CA LEU A 161 -5.10 -12.58 -8.77
C LEU A 161 -5.06 -13.73 -9.77
N ASP A 162 -4.79 -14.95 -9.30
CA ASP A 162 -4.84 -16.20 -10.04
C ASP A 162 -6.26 -16.62 -10.50
N GLN A 163 -7.29 -16.07 -9.85
CA GLN A 163 -8.69 -16.44 -10.07
C GLN A 163 -9.50 -15.34 -10.79
N VAL A 164 -8.86 -14.24 -11.21
CA VAL A 164 -9.58 -13.13 -11.85
C VAL A 164 -10.02 -13.51 -13.26
N THR A 165 -11.26 -13.18 -13.59
CA THR A 165 -11.90 -13.51 -14.88
C THR A 165 -12.04 -12.30 -15.79
N GLU A 166 -11.82 -11.10 -15.27
CA GLU A 166 -11.97 -9.85 -16.02
C GLU A 166 -10.60 -9.13 -16.11
N PRO A 167 -10.30 -8.49 -17.25
CA PRO A 167 -9.12 -7.65 -17.35
C PRO A 167 -9.33 -6.34 -16.57
N ILE A 168 -8.24 -5.63 -16.29
CA ILE A 168 -8.36 -4.24 -15.81
C ILE A 168 -9.00 -3.39 -16.93
N PRO A 169 -10.07 -2.62 -16.66
CA PRO A 169 -10.68 -1.76 -17.66
C PRO A 169 -9.70 -0.74 -18.26
N GLU A 170 -9.74 -0.56 -19.58
CA GLU A 170 -8.90 0.42 -20.28
C GLU A 170 -9.26 1.84 -19.83
N GLY A 171 -8.26 2.62 -19.41
CA GLY A 171 -8.46 3.96 -18.84
C GLY A 171 -9.25 4.03 -17.52
N GLY A 172 -9.67 2.87 -16.98
CA GLY A 172 -10.47 2.78 -15.77
C GLY A 172 -9.68 2.43 -14.51
N GLU A 173 -10.38 2.49 -13.37
CA GLU A 173 -9.87 2.08 -12.07
C GLU A 173 -9.49 0.60 -12.04
N ASP A 174 -8.44 0.28 -11.31
CA ASP A 174 -7.99 -1.09 -11.11
C ASP A 174 -8.74 -1.74 -9.94
N PRO A 175 -9.58 -2.76 -10.18
CA PRO A 175 -10.35 -3.39 -9.12
C PRO A 175 -9.51 -4.34 -8.24
N TYR A 176 -8.29 -4.69 -8.68
CA TYR A 176 -7.43 -5.72 -8.08
C TYR A 176 -6.32 -5.09 -7.24
N GLN A 177 -6.71 -4.25 -6.29
CA GLN A 177 -5.81 -3.50 -5.41
C GLN A 177 -6.20 -3.69 -3.94
N MET A 178 -5.23 -3.43 -3.07
CA MET A 178 -5.40 -3.44 -1.62
C MET A 178 -5.18 -2.04 -1.04
N ILE A 179 -5.65 -1.87 0.19
CA ILE A 179 -5.34 -0.70 1.01
C ILE A 179 -4.18 -1.05 1.93
N GLN A 180 -3.33 -0.07 2.23
CA GLN A 180 -2.34 -0.18 3.29
C GLN A 180 -2.58 0.88 4.35
N VAL A 181 -2.47 0.48 5.62
CA VAL A 181 -2.59 1.37 6.77
C VAL A 181 -1.31 1.26 7.60
N HIS A 182 -0.64 2.38 7.79
CA HIS A 182 0.48 2.51 8.73
C HIS A 182 -0.01 3.28 9.95
N ASP A 183 0.11 2.67 11.12
CA ASP A 183 -0.21 3.29 12.40
C ASP A 183 1.07 3.71 13.12
N TYR A 184 1.18 5.02 13.37
CA TYR A 184 2.33 5.63 14.01
C TYR A 184 2.03 6.16 15.42
N LEU A 185 0.98 5.65 16.08
CA LEU A 185 0.68 6.00 17.46
C LEU A 185 1.91 5.79 18.35
N ASN A 186 2.30 6.78 19.16
CA ASN A 186 3.51 6.75 20.02
C ASN A 186 4.87 6.73 19.29
N VAL A 187 4.91 6.87 17.97
CA VAL A 187 6.19 7.04 17.26
C VAL A 187 6.74 8.43 17.50
N SER A 188 8.01 8.51 17.90
CA SER A 188 8.74 9.78 17.99
C SER A 188 9.24 10.19 16.62
N PHE A 189 8.85 11.39 16.18
CA PHE A 189 9.27 11.97 14.89
C PHE A 189 10.43 12.96 15.02
N PHE A 190 10.88 13.27 16.24
CA PHE A 190 11.92 14.27 16.49
C PHE A 190 13.33 13.79 16.13
N ARG A 191 13.56 12.47 16.10
CA ARG A 191 14.83 11.86 15.67
C ARG A 191 14.53 10.60 14.89
N MET A 192 14.91 10.60 13.61
CA MET A 192 14.76 9.41 12.78
C MET A 192 15.94 8.46 13.03
N ASP A 193 15.63 7.28 13.56
CA ASP A 193 16.61 6.23 13.81
C ASP A 193 17.22 5.75 12.46
N PRO A 194 18.56 5.67 12.32
CA PRO A 194 19.20 5.22 11.08
C PRO A 194 18.75 3.84 10.61
N ALA A 195 18.46 2.91 11.54
CA ALA A 195 17.98 1.58 11.21
C ALA A 195 16.57 1.65 10.60
N VAL A 196 15.70 2.50 11.18
CA VAL A 196 14.35 2.76 10.63
C VAL A 196 14.45 3.38 9.24
N LYS A 197 15.37 4.34 9.02
CA LYS A 197 15.59 4.95 7.70
C LYS A 197 16.04 3.91 6.67
N ALA A 198 17.01 3.06 7.03
CA ALA A 198 17.52 2.02 6.15
C ALA A 198 16.43 0.98 5.79
N ALA A 199 15.69 0.50 6.80
CA ALA A 199 14.60 -0.45 6.59
C ALA A 199 13.46 0.15 5.74
N SER A 200 13.13 1.43 5.96
CA SER A 200 12.12 2.14 5.18
C SER A 200 12.56 2.31 3.72
N LYS A 201 13.81 2.72 3.49
CA LYS A 201 14.39 2.85 2.14
C LYS A 201 14.33 1.55 1.38
N GLU A 202 14.82 0.47 1.98
CA GLU A 202 14.81 -0.85 1.35
C GLU A 202 13.38 -1.34 1.08
N THR A 203 12.44 -1.07 2.00
CA THR A 203 11.02 -1.42 1.79
C THR A 203 10.44 -0.69 0.59
N ILE A 204 10.69 0.61 0.46
CA ILE A 204 10.23 1.41 -0.68
C ILE A 204 10.83 0.85 -1.97
N SER A 205 12.12 0.51 -1.97
CA SER A 205 12.79 -0.02 -3.15
C SER A 205 12.21 -1.35 -3.59
N VAL A 206 12.16 -2.32 -2.68
CA VAL A 206 11.62 -3.65 -2.95
C VAL A 206 10.15 -3.57 -3.36
N PHE A 207 9.32 -2.77 -2.69
CA PHE A 207 7.88 -2.75 -2.97
C PHE A 207 7.54 -1.97 -4.24
N SER A 208 8.29 -0.92 -4.57
CA SER A 208 8.12 -0.22 -5.85
C SER A 208 8.52 -1.12 -7.01
N MET A 209 9.59 -1.91 -6.86
CA MET A 209 10.09 -2.83 -7.88
C MET A 209 9.20 -4.08 -8.03
N ALA A 210 8.88 -4.79 -6.93
CA ALA A 210 8.25 -6.11 -6.96
C ALA A 210 6.72 -6.13 -6.76
N TYR A 211 6.13 -5.03 -6.29
CA TYR A 211 4.69 -4.92 -6.03
C TYR A 211 4.02 -3.66 -6.65
N PRO A 212 4.35 -3.28 -7.91
CA PRO A 212 3.73 -2.13 -8.56
C PRO A 212 2.21 -2.27 -8.72
N GLU A 213 1.51 -1.13 -8.65
CA GLU A 213 0.07 -1.04 -8.94
C GLU A 213 -0.84 -2.00 -8.15
N LEU A 214 -0.41 -2.45 -6.98
CA LEU A 214 -1.23 -3.18 -6.00
C LEU A 214 -1.84 -2.28 -4.92
N LEU A 215 -1.36 -1.03 -4.80
CA LEU A 215 -1.83 -0.07 -3.80
C LEU A 215 -2.94 0.82 -4.37
N ALA A 216 -4.14 0.73 -3.79
CA ALA A 216 -5.25 1.65 -4.04
C ALA A 216 -5.05 2.94 -3.24
N HIS A 217 -5.00 2.80 -1.91
CA HIS A 217 -4.81 3.91 -0.97
C HIS A 217 -3.88 3.50 0.17
N LYS A 218 -3.08 4.46 0.63
CA LYS A 218 -2.19 4.34 1.78
C LYS A 218 -2.56 5.37 2.83
N TYR A 219 -3.03 4.90 3.97
CA TYR A 219 -3.39 5.74 5.10
C TYR A 219 -2.26 5.72 6.13
N PHE A 220 -1.87 6.90 6.60
CA PHE A 220 -0.91 7.05 7.70
C PHE A 220 -1.67 7.65 8.88
N VAL A 221 -2.00 6.82 9.85
CA VAL A 221 -2.85 7.20 10.98
C VAL A 221 -2.05 7.48 12.23
N ASN A 222 -2.65 8.28 13.12
CA ASN A 222 -2.03 8.74 14.37
C ASN A 222 -0.72 9.53 14.13
N VAL A 223 -0.65 10.28 13.02
CA VAL A 223 0.49 11.14 12.69
C VAL A 223 0.28 12.50 13.36
N PRO A 224 1.23 13.02 14.17
CA PRO A 224 1.08 14.31 14.84
C PRO A 224 0.77 15.45 13.86
N ALA A 225 -0.20 16.31 14.20
CA ALA A 225 -0.62 17.42 13.33
C ALA A 225 0.52 18.40 13.00
N ILE A 226 1.51 18.53 13.89
CA ILE A 226 2.73 19.31 13.66
C ILE A 226 3.56 18.80 12.48
N MET A 227 3.33 17.57 12.00
CA MET A 227 3.99 17.01 10.81
C MET A 227 3.23 17.32 9.50
N GLY A 228 2.15 18.12 9.53
CA GLY A 228 1.39 18.51 8.33
C GLY A 228 2.23 19.26 7.27
N TRP A 229 3.28 19.97 7.69
CA TRP A 229 4.24 20.61 6.77
C TRP A 229 4.93 19.58 5.87
N MET A 230 5.10 18.35 6.36
CA MET A 230 5.70 17.32 5.54
C MET A 230 4.82 16.87 4.39
N PHE A 231 3.53 16.71 4.62
CA PHE A 231 2.65 16.43 3.50
C PHE A 231 2.71 17.56 2.45
N GLY A 232 2.91 18.81 2.89
CA GLY A 232 3.23 19.93 2.02
C GLY A 232 4.50 19.73 1.18
N ALA A 233 5.61 19.28 1.78
CA ALA A 233 6.85 19.05 1.03
C ALA A 233 6.79 17.81 0.13
N MET A 234 6.09 16.75 0.53
CA MET A 234 5.85 15.59 -0.34
C MET A 234 5.17 15.99 -1.66
N LYS A 235 4.33 17.03 -1.66
CA LYS A 235 3.71 17.57 -2.89
C LYS A 235 4.70 18.13 -3.90
N LEU A 236 5.91 18.51 -3.48
CA LEU A 236 6.96 19.04 -4.35
C LEU A 236 7.75 17.93 -5.06
N PHE A 237 7.70 16.69 -4.54
CA PHE A 237 8.54 15.59 -5.02
C PHE A 237 7.70 14.43 -5.59
N LEU A 238 6.50 14.19 -5.06
CA LEU A 238 5.64 13.10 -5.51
C LEU A 238 4.79 13.49 -6.72
N THR A 239 4.53 12.52 -7.60
CA THR A 239 3.58 12.73 -8.70
C THR A 239 2.16 12.97 -8.16
N PRO A 240 1.30 13.72 -8.89
CA PRO A 240 -0.09 13.89 -8.52
C PRO A 240 -0.88 12.57 -8.39
N ALA A 241 -0.46 11.51 -9.09
CA ALA A 241 -1.06 10.18 -8.98
C ALA A 241 -0.72 9.53 -7.63
N THR A 242 0.54 9.58 -7.20
CA THR A 242 0.98 9.06 -5.90
C THR A 242 0.37 9.84 -4.75
N LEU A 243 0.34 11.17 -4.82
CA LEU A 243 -0.24 12.03 -3.76
C LEU A 243 -1.71 11.74 -3.51
N ARG A 244 -2.50 11.48 -4.56
CA ARG A 244 -3.93 11.13 -4.44
C ARG A 244 -4.17 9.82 -3.69
N LYS A 245 -3.17 8.93 -3.64
CA LYS A 245 -3.26 7.66 -2.92
C LYS A 245 -2.84 7.79 -1.44
N PHE A 246 -2.18 8.88 -1.03
CA PHE A 246 -1.53 9.01 0.27
C PHE A 246 -2.31 9.94 1.21
N HIS A 247 -2.76 9.40 2.34
CA HIS A 247 -3.71 10.07 3.24
C HIS A 247 -3.16 10.10 4.68
N PRO A 248 -2.46 11.18 5.08
CA PRO A 248 -2.07 11.37 6.47
C PRO A 248 -3.29 11.78 7.31
N MET A 249 -3.39 11.21 8.51
CA MET A 249 -4.51 11.44 9.43
C MET A 249 -4.01 11.59 10.86
N THR A 250 -4.49 12.62 11.57
CA THR A 250 -4.10 12.87 12.95
C THR A 250 -4.63 11.83 13.93
N SER A 251 -5.77 11.22 13.62
CA SER A 251 -6.42 10.20 14.46
C SER A 251 -6.73 8.94 13.66
N GLY A 252 -6.39 7.77 14.20
CA GLY A 252 -6.78 6.48 13.63
C GLY A 252 -8.28 6.29 13.46
N THR A 253 -9.08 6.85 14.36
CA THR A 253 -10.54 6.72 14.29
C THR A 253 -11.17 7.43 13.08
N THR A 254 -10.46 8.38 12.48
CA THR A 254 -10.95 9.06 11.27
C THR A 254 -10.88 8.19 10.03
N LEU A 255 -10.17 7.05 10.04
CA LEU A 255 -10.11 6.14 8.89
C LEU A 255 -11.49 5.67 8.44
N ALA A 256 -12.43 5.46 9.37
CA ALA A 256 -13.81 5.10 9.07
C ALA A 256 -14.56 6.12 8.18
N THR A 257 -14.15 7.40 8.17
CA THR A 257 -14.78 8.41 7.31
C THR A 257 -14.35 8.28 5.85
N GLU A 258 -13.17 7.72 5.60
CA GLU A 258 -12.66 7.44 4.26
C GLU A 258 -13.16 6.09 3.74
N LEU A 259 -13.31 5.10 4.62
CA LEU A 259 -13.69 3.72 4.29
C LEU A 259 -15.16 3.43 4.61
N LYS A 260 -16.06 4.34 4.23
CA LYS A 260 -17.50 4.30 4.57
C LYS A 260 -18.17 2.96 4.21
N GLY A 261 -17.80 2.37 3.07
CA GLY A 261 -18.40 1.14 2.58
C GLY A 261 -18.09 -0.12 3.41
N ILE A 262 -17.19 -0.05 4.40
CA ILE A 262 -16.78 -1.19 5.22
C ILE A 262 -16.78 -0.90 6.73
N VAL A 263 -17.36 0.21 7.18
CA VAL A 263 -17.33 0.64 8.60
C VAL A 263 -17.81 -0.44 9.56
N SER A 264 -18.82 -1.23 9.18
CA SER A 264 -19.37 -2.33 9.99
C SER A 264 -18.37 -3.44 10.31
N THR A 265 -17.37 -3.64 9.44
CA THR A 265 -16.35 -4.69 9.61
C THR A 265 -14.95 -4.13 9.86
N LEU A 266 -14.74 -2.83 9.65
CA LEU A 266 -13.49 -2.13 9.93
C LEU A 266 -13.16 -2.23 11.44
N PRO A 267 -11.89 -2.37 11.86
CA PRO A 267 -11.58 -2.52 13.27
C PRO A 267 -11.97 -1.30 14.12
N LYS A 268 -12.41 -1.57 15.35
CA LYS A 268 -12.85 -0.55 16.31
C LYS A 268 -11.78 0.51 16.63
N GLU A 269 -10.51 0.12 16.62
CA GLU A 269 -9.37 1.03 16.86
C GLU A 269 -9.28 2.13 15.79
N TYR A 270 -9.86 1.89 14.61
CA TYR A 270 -9.83 2.78 13.46
C TYR A 270 -11.21 3.35 13.12
N GLY A 271 -12.10 3.42 14.12
CA GLY A 271 -13.41 4.06 14.04
C GLY A 271 -14.51 3.18 13.43
N GLY A 272 -14.22 1.90 13.19
CA GLY A 272 -15.20 0.93 12.72
C GLY A 272 -15.98 0.26 13.86
N GLN A 273 -16.74 -0.79 13.51
CA GLN A 273 -17.57 -1.58 14.43
C GLN A 273 -17.17 -3.07 14.47
N GLY A 274 -16.12 -3.44 13.71
CA GLY A 274 -15.63 -4.80 13.63
C GLY A 274 -14.74 -5.23 14.80
N ALA A 275 -14.26 -6.46 14.70
CA ALA A 275 -13.27 -7.06 15.59
C ALA A 275 -11.98 -6.22 15.67
N SER A 276 -11.16 -6.46 16.70
CA SER A 276 -9.87 -5.77 16.81
C SER A 276 -8.99 -6.08 15.60
N VAL A 277 -8.15 -5.13 15.18
CA VAL A 277 -7.14 -5.37 14.12
C VAL A 277 -6.24 -6.57 14.47
N LYS A 278 -6.04 -6.82 15.77
CA LYS A 278 -5.23 -7.93 16.29
C LYS A 278 -5.82 -9.31 16.02
N GLU A 279 -7.12 -9.38 15.70
CA GLU A 279 -7.81 -10.61 15.30
C GLU A 279 -7.68 -10.86 13.78
N GLY A 280 -7.05 -9.93 13.05
CA GLY A 280 -6.68 -10.10 11.65
C GLY A 280 -5.65 -11.22 11.45
N MET A 281 -5.52 -11.66 10.20
CA MET A 281 -4.51 -12.65 9.83
C MET A 281 -3.11 -12.07 10.01
N SER A 282 -2.16 -12.88 10.46
CA SER A 282 -0.75 -12.50 10.56
C SER A 282 0.13 -13.69 10.20
N VAL A 283 1.43 -13.45 10.05
CA VAL A 283 2.42 -14.52 9.88
C VAL A 283 2.64 -15.27 11.19
N SER A 284 3.17 -16.49 11.12
CA SER A 284 3.50 -17.26 12.31
C SER A 284 4.63 -16.59 13.11
N LEU A 285 4.47 -16.50 14.43
CA LEU A 285 5.43 -15.90 15.34
C LEU A 285 5.76 -16.86 16.50
N THR A 286 7.04 -16.97 16.85
CA THR A 286 7.48 -17.74 18.04
C THR A 286 8.34 -16.88 18.97
N GLU A 287 8.36 -17.24 20.26
CA GLU A 287 9.26 -16.62 21.21
C GLU A 287 10.72 -16.95 20.85
N ALA A 288 11.62 -15.98 21.06
CA ALA A 288 13.04 -16.16 20.78
C ALA A 288 13.61 -17.30 21.65
N GLY A 289 13.94 -18.44 21.02
CA GLY A 289 14.46 -19.63 21.69
C GLY A 289 13.85 -20.95 21.21
N GLU A 290 12.72 -20.92 20.53
CA GLU A 290 12.12 -22.10 19.89
C GLU A 290 12.24 -22.00 18.36
N SER A 291 13.38 -22.42 17.83
CA SER A 291 13.46 -22.88 16.44
C SER A 291 14.49 -23.99 16.28
N ALA A 292 14.00 -25.09 15.71
CA ALA A 292 14.68 -26.23 15.11
C ALA A 292 15.35 -27.27 16.04
N SER A 293 14.53 -28.20 16.54
CA SER A 293 14.91 -29.62 16.56
C SER A 293 13.67 -30.48 16.33
N GLY A 294 13.52 -31.05 15.13
CA GLY A 294 12.37 -31.90 14.85
C GLY A 294 12.20 -32.41 13.42
N GLU A 295 13.29 -32.57 12.64
CA GLU A 295 13.27 -33.65 11.66
C GLU A 295 13.48 -34.97 12.42
N THR A 296 12.43 -35.76 12.60
CA THR A 296 12.58 -37.22 12.70
C THR A 296 11.35 -37.87 12.12
N SER A 297 11.59 -38.49 10.97
CA SER A 297 10.80 -39.56 10.37
C SER A 297 10.43 -40.63 11.40
N ALA A 298 9.13 -40.94 11.52
CA ALA A 298 8.66 -42.28 11.85
C ALA A 298 7.20 -42.43 11.42
N GLU A 299 6.98 -43.31 10.46
CA GLU A 299 5.69 -43.87 10.03
C GLU A 299 4.92 -44.55 11.19
N PRO A 300 3.60 -44.77 11.02
CA PRO A 300 2.70 -45.17 12.09
C PRO A 300 2.64 -46.69 12.27
N SER A 301 2.29 -47.15 13.47
CA SER A 301 1.76 -48.50 13.68
C SER A 301 0.44 -48.43 14.44
N PRO A 302 -0.54 -49.30 14.14
CA PRO A 302 -1.94 -49.06 14.43
C PRO A 302 -2.43 -49.74 15.72
N THR A 303 -3.42 -49.07 16.33
CA THR A 303 -4.65 -49.60 16.95
C THR A 303 -4.56 -50.90 17.76
N GLU A 304 -4.79 -50.78 19.08
CA GLU A 304 -5.68 -51.69 19.80
C GLU A 304 -6.39 -50.93 20.94
N VAL A 305 -7.71 -51.03 20.94
CA VAL A 305 -8.70 -50.66 21.99
C VAL A 305 -9.57 -51.93 22.12
N PRO A 306 -10.51 -52.11 23.08
CA PRO A 306 -10.72 -51.61 24.45
C PRO A 306 -11.06 -52.76 25.46
N GLU A 307 -11.19 -52.46 26.77
CA GLU A 307 -12.24 -53.02 27.66
C GLU A 307 -12.15 -52.30 29.03
N GLN A 308 -13.02 -51.36 29.39
CA GLN A 308 -14.42 -51.42 29.88
C GLN A 308 -14.59 -51.92 31.33
N THR A 309 -14.96 -50.99 32.23
CA THR A 309 -15.86 -51.18 33.40
C THR A 309 -16.20 -49.78 33.97
N ALA A 310 -17.38 -49.20 33.72
CA ALA A 310 -18.66 -49.31 34.45
C ALA A 310 -18.55 -48.90 35.95
N ALA A 311 -19.07 -47.72 36.31
CA ALA A 311 -20.33 -47.49 37.07
C ALA A 311 -20.15 -47.68 38.61
N ALA A 312 -20.75 -46.94 39.56
CA ALA A 312 -21.67 -45.82 39.66
C ALA A 312 -21.70 -45.36 41.16
N ASP A 313 -22.55 -44.35 41.45
CA ASP A 313 -23.04 -43.85 42.76
C ASP A 313 -22.14 -42.89 43.57
N SER A 314 -22.49 -41.60 43.73
CA SER A 314 -23.62 -40.93 44.45
C SER A 314 -23.37 -40.82 45.96
N THR A 315 -23.28 -39.62 46.55
CA THR A 315 -24.37 -38.81 47.13
C THR A 315 -23.70 -37.60 47.82
N THR A 316 -24.09 -36.34 47.61
CA THR A 316 -25.23 -35.55 48.16
C THR A 316 -24.79 -34.58 49.28
N ALA A 317 -25.40 -33.38 49.21
CA ALA A 317 -25.55 -32.32 50.23
C ALA A 317 -24.36 -31.35 50.42
N GLU A 318 -24.53 -30.02 50.56
CA GLU A 318 -25.67 -29.11 50.43
C GLU A 318 -25.14 -27.65 50.58
N LYS A 319 -25.45 -26.78 49.61
CA LYS A 319 -26.05 -25.42 49.70
C LYS A 319 -25.57 -24.49 50.87
N THR A 320 -25.26 -23.20 50.66
CA THR A 320 -26.21 -22.08 50.39
C THR A 320 -25.38 -20.80 50.17
N VAL A 321 -25.37 -20.17 48.99
CA VAL A 321 -26.17 -18.99 48.53
C VAL A 321 -26.24 -17.81 49.50
N VAL A 322 -25.70 -16.65 49.10
CA VAL A 322 -26.37 -15.34 49.28
C VAL A 322 -26.15 -14.49 48.03
N THR A 323 -27.25 -14.29 47.29
CA THR A 323 -27.49 -13.20 46.36
C THR A 323 -27.97 -11.98 47.15
N ARG A 324 -27.64 -10.75 46.73
CA ARG A 324 -28.57 -9.62 46.90
C ARG A 324 -28.39 -8.55 45.82
N GLU A 325 -29.42 -8.46 45.01
CA GLU A 325 -29.84 -7.37 44.15
C GLU A 325 -30.65 -6.35 44.96
N SER A 326 -30.52 -5.04 44.68
CA SER A 326 -31.64 -4.06 44.69
C SER A 326 -31.23 -2.70 44.10
N ALA A 327 -31.92 -2.27 43.05
CA ALA A 327 -32.28 -0.85 42.75
C ALA A 327 -33.69 -0.58 43.38
N PRO A 328 -34.46 0.55 43.18
CA PRO A 328 -34.35 1.66 42.20
C PRO A 328 -34.88 3.08 42.65
N ALA A 329 -35.06 3.97 41.65
CA ALA A 329 -35.90 5.21 41.54
C ALA A 329 -35.33 6.54 42.10
N THR A 330 -35.41 7.70 41.43
CA THR A 330 -36.57 8.34 40.76
C THR A 330 -36.24 9.26 39.56
N GLU A 331 -37.26 9.42 38.71
CA GLU A 331 -37.41 10.29 37.53
C GLU A 331 -37.31 11.81 37.78
N LYS A 332 -36.92 12.54 36.72
CA LYS A 332 -37.68 13.72 36.23
C LYS A 332 -37.53 13.87 34.72
N THR A 333 -38.65 13.69 34.03
CA THR A 333 -38.93 14.05 32.64
C THR A 333 -39.10 15.56 32.51
N LEU A 334 -38.58 16.18 31.45
CA LEU A 334 -39.24 17.28 30.74
C LEU A 334 -38.70 17.37 29.30
N THR A 335 -39.66 17.30 28.38
CA THR A 335 -39.64 17.46 26.92
C THR A 335 -39.33 18.88 26.44
N ALA A 336 -38.75 18.98 25.22
CA ALA A 336 -39.13 19.86 24.09
C ALA A 336 -37.94 20.57 23.39
N GLU A 337 -37.80 20.29 22.09
CA GLU A 337 -37.11 21.08 21.05
C GLU A 337 -37.80 22.46 20.82
N PRO A 338 -37.41 23.32 19.85
CA PRO A 338 -36.20 23.43 19.03
C PRO A 338 -35.56 24.84 19.10
N ILE A 339 -34.36 25.03 18.57
CA ILE A 339 -33.92 26.36 18.11
C ILE A 339 -33.59 26.28 16.63
N VAL A 340 -34.53 26.81 15.84
CA VAL A 340 -34.39 27.21 14.45
C VAL A 340 -33.84 28.63 14.43
N ALA A 341 -32.75 28.87 13.71
CA ALA A 341 -32.41 30.12 13.00
C ALA A 341 -30.95 30.03 12.55
N ALA A 342 -30.51 30.49 11.40
CA ALA A 342 -31.14 30.95 10.18
C ALA A 342 -29.99 31.09 9.16
N ALA A 343 -30.32 30.93 7.90
CA ALA A 343 -29.40 30.98 6.78
C ALA A 343 -28.95 32.42 6.41
N ALA A 344 -27.74 32.48 5.84
CA ALA A 344 -27.30 33.35 4.73
C ALA A 344 -27.04 34.86 4.99
N PRO A 345 -26.33 35.60 4.10
CA PRO A 345 -25.69 35.18 2.84
C PRO A 345 -24.20 35.60 2.65
N ALA A 346 -23.62 35.06 1.58
CA ALA A 346 -22.36 35.49 0.95
C ALA A 346 -22.42 36.92 0.38
N PRO A 347 -21.27 37.46 -0.05
CA PRO A 347 -21.25 38.18 -1.32
C PRO A 347 -20.27 37.55 -2.31
N ALA A 348 -20.75 37.46 -3.54
CA ALA A 348 -19.99 37.20 -4.75
C ALA A 348 -19.18 38.44 -5.16
N LEU A 349 -18.00 38.22 -5.74
CA LEU A 349 -17.40 39.12 -6.73
C LEU A 349 -16.70 38.25 -7.79
N ALA A 350 -17.15 38.44 -9.02
CA ALA A 350 -16.59 37.88 -10.26
C ALA A 350 -15.82 38.98 -11.03
N ALA A 351 -15.21 38.58 -12.16
CA ALA A 351 -14.52 39.34 -13.21
C ALA A 351 -12.99 39.48 -12.98
N GLU A 352 -12.06 39.31 -13.94
CA GLU A 352 -12.07 39.08 -15.40
C GLU A 352 -10.63 38.70 -15.84
N ALA A 353 -10.46 38.26 -17.09
CA ALA A 353 -9.32 37.49 -17.62
C ALA A 353 -8.16 38.29 -18.29
N ALA A 354 -6.96 37.66 -18.30
CA ALA A 354 -5.93 37.57 -19.37
C ALA A 354 -5.07 38.81 -19.77
N PRO A 355 -3.92 38.67 -20.51
CA PRO A 355 -2.91 37.59 -20.60
C PRO A 355 -1.40 38.03 -20.66
N ALA A 356 -0.48 37.04 -20.61
CA ALA A 356 0.86 36.95 -21.25
C ALA A 356 2.06 37.78 -20.68
N PRO A 357 3.36 37.38 -20.87
CA PRO A 357 3.89 36.62 -22.00
C PRO A 357 4.86 35.43 -21.72
N ILE A 358 4.98 34.67 -22.81
CA ILE A 358 5.88 33.55 -23.14
C ILE A 358 7.34 34.04 -23.27
N PRO A 359 8.33 33.16 -23.04
CA PRO A 359 9.34 32.96 -24.09
C PRO A 359 9.54 31.47 -24.43
N ALA A 360 9.70 31.21 -25.73
CA ALA A 360 10.14 29.95 -26.33
C ALA A 360 11.59 30.13 -26.87
N PRO A 361 12.15 29.17 -27.62
CA PRO A 361 12.83 27.97 -27.15
C PRO A 361 14.34 28.02 -27.47
N VAL A 362 15.16 27.18 -26.83
CA VAL A 362 16.50 26.87 -27.34
C VAL A 362 16.61 25.37 -27.60
N GLU A 363 16.99 25.07 -28.83
CA GLU A 363 16.98 23.80 -29.51
C GLU A 363 18.26 22.99 -29.24
N ALA A 364 18.08 21.68 -29.10
CA ALA A 364 18.98 20.55 -29.39
C ALA A 364 20.47 20.58 -28.96
N ALA A 365 20.84 19.63 -28.09
CA ALA A 365 21.97 18.73 -28.37
C ALA A 365 21.97 17.45 -27.49
N LYS A 366 21.86 16.32 -28.21
CA LYS A 366 22.41 14.97 -27.96
C LYS A 366 21.77 14.05 -26.91
N ALA A 367 21.14 13.03 -27.50
CA ALA A 367 20.83 11.72 -26.96
C ALA A 367 22.06 11.04 -26.36
N GLU A 368 22.18 11.06 -25.03
CA GLU A 368 23.05 10.16 -24.27
C GLU A 368 22.67 10.20 -22.77
N THR A 369 21.39 9.97 -22.42
CA THR A 369 21.01 9.92 -20.98
C THR A 369 19.71 9.17 -20.65
N ALA A 370 19.12 8.42 -21.58
CA ALA A 370 17.92 7.62 -21.29
C ALA A 370 18.19 6.44 -20.34
N GLU A 371 19.46 6.02 -20.20
CA GLU A 371 19.85 4.88 -19.35
C GLU A 371 20.02 5.26 -17.87
N GLN A 372 20.12 6.56 -17.54
CA GLN A 372 20.31 7.04 -16.15
C GLN A 372 19.05 7.69 -15.54
N ALA A 373 17.99 7.93 -16.32
CA ALA A 373 16.79 8.64 -15.85
C ALA A 373 15.68 7.72 -15.30
N VAL A 374 15.72 6.41 -15.56
CA VAL A 374 14.59 5.50 -15.27
C VAL A 374 14.66 4.86 -13.87
N GLU A 375 15.83 4.87 -13.23
CA GLU A 375 16.01 4.30 -11.88
C GLU A 375 15.59 5.26 -10.75
N GLN A 376 15.28 6.52 -11.08
CA GLN A 376 15.25 7.59 -10.08
C GLN A 376 13.89 8.26 -9.87
N ALA A 377 12.87 8.03 -10.70
CA ALA A 377 11.65 8.85 -10.64
C ALA A 377 10.64 8.46 -9.54
N GLY A 378 10.76 7.27 -8.95
CA GLY A 378 9.90 6.83 -7.83
C GLY A 378 10.62 6.82 -6.47
N GLU A 379 11.85 6.29 -6.45
CA GLU A 379 12.63 6.13 -5.22
C GLU A 379 13.25 7.44 -4.74
N LYS A 380 13.91 8.22 -5.62
CA LYS A 380 14.55 9.48 -5.20
C LYS A 380 13.56 10.52 -4.68
N PRO A 381 12.36 10.73 -5.25
CA PRO A 381 11.50 11.79 -4.75
C PRO A 381 10.86 11.43 -3.40
N ILE A 382 10.60 10.14 -3.15
CA ILE A 382 10.16 9.67 -1.84
C ILE A 382 11.31 9.75 -0.83
N GLU A 383 12.52 9.32 -1.21
CA GLU A 383 13.70 9.36 -0.35
C GLU A 383 14.13 10.79 -0.03
N GLU A 384 14.17 11.69 -1.01
CA GLU A 384 14.44 13.12 -0.83
C GLU A 384 13.35 13.80 0.01
N ALA A 385 12.07 13.44 -0.17
CA ALA A 385 11.00 13.95 0.69
C ALA A 385 11.16 13.46 2.14
N LEU A 386 11.54 12.20 2.35
CA LEU A 386 11.83 11.60 3.66
C LEU A 386 13.14 12.11 4.28
N GLU A 387 14.11 12.54 3.48
CA GLU A 387 15.40 13.07 3.94
C GLU A 387 15.31 14.57 4.26
N LYS A 388 14.67 15.38 3.40
CA LYS A 388 14.41 16.81 3.64
C LYS A 388 13.41 17.03 4.79
N LEU A 389 12.63 16.00 5.11
CA LEU A 389 11.86 15.83 6.36
C LEU A 389 12.66 15.91 7.65
N SER A 390 13.87 15.39 7.60
CA SER A 390 14.67 15.07 8.78
C SER A 390 15.71 16.14 9.09
N VAL A 391 15.90 17.10 8.18
CA VAL A 391 16.86 18.20 8.30
C VAL A 391 16.13 19.53 8.21
N ASN A 392 15.40 19.92 9.26
CA ASN A 392 15.39 21.31 9.76
C ASN A 392 14.47 21.53 10.98
N PRO A 393 15.02 21.45 12.20
CA PRO A 393 14.48 22.19 13.35
C PRO A 393 15.14 23.57 13.51
N ALA A 394 16.27 23.83 12.83
CA ALA A 394 17.17 24.93 13.19
C ALA A 394 16.99 26.22 12.35
N GLU A 395 16.21 26.20 11.26
CA GLU A 395 15.96 27.41 10.46
C GLU A 395 14.72 28.21 10.90
N SER A 396 13.82 27.66 11.72
CA SER A 396 12.71 28.43 12.28
C SER A 396 13.11 29.26 13.50
N GLU A 397 14.06 28.80 14.31
CA GLU A 397 14.45 29.51 15.54
C GLU A 397 15.33 30.75 15.29
N LYS A 398 16.04 30.82 14.16
CA LYS A 398 16.86 32.02 13.83
C LYS A 398 16.04 33.20 13.30
N LYS A 399 14.80 32.99 12.85
CA LYS A 399 13.94 34.07 12.35
C LYS A 399 13.17 34.79 13.47
N ASP A 400 12.82 34.08 14.54
CA ASP A 400 12.12 34.68 15.69
C ASP A 400 13.06 35.42 16.66
N THR A 401 14.33 35.04 16.75
CA THR A 401 15.32 35.80 17.55
C THR A 401 15.76 37.11 16.89
N LEU A 402 15.67 37.21 15.56
CA LEU A 402 15.98 38.46 14.83
C LEU A 402 14.80 39.44 14.80
N ALA A 403 13.55 38.96 14.92
CA ALA A 403 12.37 39.82 15.02
C ALA A 403 12.20 40.44 16.41
N THR A 404 12.55 39.71 17.47
CA THR A 404 12.39 40.17 18.86
C THR A 404 13.44 41.19 19.32
N ASP A 405 14.62 41.24 18.68
CA ASP A 405 15.65 42.26 18.97
C ASP A 405 15.44 43.60 18.23
N VAL A 406 14.61 43.61 17.17
CA VAL A 406 14.25 44.85 16.46
C VAL A 406 13.13 45.60 17.18
N GLU A 407 12.15 44.88 17.75
CA GLU A 407 11.00 45.50 18.42
C GLU A 407 11.34 46.13 19.79
N LYS A 408 12.42 45.68 20.44
CA LYS A 408 12.91 46.25 21.71
C LYS A 408 13.76 47.52 21.56
N LYS A 409 14.17 47.87 20.33
CA LYS A 409 14.99 49.06 20.06
C LYS A 409 14.19 50.27 19.58
N GLU A 410 12.93 50.08 19.21
CA GLU A 410 12.03 51.14 18.73
C GLU A 410 11.11 51.72 19.81
N THR A 411 11.10 51.14 21.02
CA THR A 411 10.32 51.63 22.19
C THR A 411 11.16 52.34 23.25
N ALA A 412 12.44 52.59 22.97
CA ALA A 412 13.34 53.35 23.85
C ALA A 412 14.18 54.36 23.04
N ALA A 413 13.51 55.35 22.45
CA ALA A 413 14.12 56.58 21.94
C ALA A 413 13.15 57.75 22.11
#